data_AF-A0A6V8NVR8-F1
#
_entry.id   AF-A0A6V8NVR8-F1
#
_cell.length_a   1.000
_cell.length_b   1.000
_cell.length_c   1.000
_cell.angle_alpha   90.00
_cell.angle_beta   90.00
_cell.angle_gamma   90.00
#
_symmetry.space_group_name_H-M   'P 1'
#
loop_
_entity.id
_entity.type
_entity.pdbx_description
1 polymer ?
#
loop_
_entity_poly.entity_id
_entity_poly.type
_entity_poly.pdbx_seq_one_letter_code
_entity_poly.pdbx_strand_id
1 'polypeptide(L)' 'FEKEIAEKEIQVETDLDRGLPLALVDERRIGQVLENILNNGIKYNYQKGRVRLNKRRRWPRQCQTNPLPGPISGHP' A
#
# COMPACT_ATOMS: atom_id res chain seq x y z
N PHE A 1 5.92 14.94 12.69
CA PHE A 1 5.05 15.70 11.75
C PHE A 1 3.83 16.35 12.40
N GLU A 2 3.57 16.19 13.72
CA GLU A 2 2.40 16.82 14.40
C GLU A 2 2.34 18.35 14.27
N LYS A 3 3.49 19.02 14.42
CA LYS A 3 3.60 20.47 14.23
C LYS A 3 3.16 20.91 12.83
N GLU A 4 3.68 20.27 11.79
CA GLU A 4 3.33 20.59 10.40
C GLU A 4 1.86 20.30 10.08
N ILE A 5 1.30 19.22 10.66
CA ILE A 5 -0.13 18.90 10.54
C ILE A 5 -0.98 20.04 11.11
N ALA A 6 -0.65 20.51 12.31
CA ALA A 6 -1.38 21.59 12.97
C ALA A 6 -1.22 22.94 12.24
N GLU A 7 0.01 23.32 11.89
CA GLU A 7 0.31 24.59 11.21
C GLU A 7 -0.36 24.70 9.84
N LYS A 8 -0.39 23.60 9.10
CA LYS A 8 -1.01 23.54 7.77
C LYS A 8 -2.45 23.07 7.81
N GLU A 9 -3.04 22.82 8.98
CA GLU A 9 -4.40 22.27 9.12
C GLU A 9 -4.64 21.03 8.25
N ILE A 10 -3.66 20.13 8.15
CA ILE A 10 -3.73 18.95 7.28
C ILE A 10 -4.66 17.90 7.89
N GLN A 11 -5.60 17.41 7.09
CA GLN A 11 -6.44 16.27 7.47
C GLN A 11 -5.68 14.96 7.22
N VAL A 12 -5.47 14.18 8.27
CA VAL A 12 -4.85 12.84 8.18
C VAL A 12 -5.93 11.78 8.41
N GLU A 13 -6.16 10.96 7.40
CA GLU A 13 -7.17 9.91 7.41
C GLU A 13 -6.50 8.53 7.25
N THR A 14 -6.95 7.56 8.03
CA THR A 14 -6.54 6.16 7.88
C THR A 14 -7.75 5.31 7.54
N ASP A 15 -7.65 4.56 6.45
CA ASP A 15 -8.69 3.66 5.96
C ASP A 15 -8.08 2.26 5.80
N LEU A 16 -8.01 1.58 6.94
CA LEU A 16 -7.47 0.23 7.09
C LEU A 16 -8.60 -0.71 7.50
N ASP A 17 -8.88 -1.69 6.66
CA ASP A 17 -9.85 -2.74 6.95
C ASP A 17 -9.43 -3.53 8.21
N ARG A 18 -10.37 -3.92 9.07
CA ARG A 18 -10.06 -4.73 10.27
C ARG A 18 -9.59 -6.14 9.90
N GLY A 19 -9.90 -6.62 8.70
CA GLY A 19 -9.50 -7.93 8.16
C GLY A 19 -8.20 -7.91 7.34
N LEU A 20 -7.23 -7.07 7.70
CA LEU A 20 -5.96 -7.01 6.96
C LEU A 20 -5.23 -8.36 7.01
N PRO A 21 -4.90 -8.96 5.85
CA PRO A 21 -4.11 -10.17 5.83
C PRO A 21 -2.71 -9.85 6.36
N LEU A 22 -2.16 -10.76 7.15
CA LEU A 22 -0.76 -10.70 7.53
C LEU A 22 0.12 -10.85 6.28
N ALA A 23 1.22 -10.10 6.24
CA ALA A 23 2.22 -10.16 5.20
C ALA A 23 3.54 -10.61 5.81
N LEU A 24 4.26 -11.50 5.11
CA LEU A 24 5.61 -11.85 5.47
C LEU A 24 6.56 -10.76 4.95
N VAL A 25 6.95 -9.85 5.83
CA VAL A 25 7.80 -8.69 5.51
C VAL A 25 8.74 -8.40 6.66
N ASP A 26 9.80 -7.64 6.39
CA ASP A 26 10.60 -7.01 7.44
C ASP A 26 9.82 -5.81 8.00
N GLU A 27 9.27 -5.98 9.21
CA GLU A 27 8.47 -4.98 9.91
C GLU A 27 9.18 -3.62 10.02
N ARG A 28 10.49 -3.63 10.35
CA ARG A 28 11.25 -2.40 10.55
C ARG A 28 11.44 -1.65 9.24
N ARG A 29 11.78 -2.36 8.17
CA ARG A 29 11.93 -1.75 6.84
C ARG A 29 10.61 -1.20 6.31
N ILE A 30 9.51 -1.94 6.46
CA ILE A 30 8.19 -1.46 6.05
C ILE A 30 7.77 -0.24 6.88
N GLY A 31 7.99 -0.26 8.19
CA GLY A 31 7.74 0.90 9.06
C GLY A 31 8.48 2.14 8.58
N GLN A 32 9.79 2.02 8.31
CA GLN A 32 10.60 3.13 7.82
C GLN A 32 10.12 3.67 6.46
N VAL A 33 9.75 2.79 5.54
CA VAL A 33 9.20 3.20 4.24
C VAL A 33 7.89 3.97 4.42
N LEU A 34 6.98 3.47 5.27
CA LEU A 34 5.70 4.14 5.56
C LEU A 34 5.93 5.51 6.21
N GLU A 35 6.82 5.61 7.19
CA GLU A 35 7.18 6.87 7.82
C GLU A 35 7.72 7.89 6.82
N ASN A 36 8.66 7.48 5.96
CA ASN A 36 9.24 8.35 4.94
C ASN A 36 8.17 8.90 3.99
N ILE A 37 7.26 8.03 3.53
CA ILE A 37 6.20 8.44 2.59
C ILE A 37 5.19 9.35 3.28
N LEU A 38 4.75 9.02 4.50
CA LEU A 38 3.79 9.84 5.25
C LEU A 38 4.39 11.21 5.58
N ASN A 39 5.64 11.25 6.02
CA ASN A 39 6.34 12.49 6.32
C ASN A 39 6.46 13.38 5.07
N ASN A 40 6.81 12.80 3.92
CA ASN A 40 6.82 13.51 2.65
C ASN A 40 5.43 14.05 2.30
N GLY A 41 4.38 13.24 2.48
CA GLY A 41 3.00 13.62 2.21
C GLY A 41 2.50 14.78 3.09
N ILE A 42 3.06 14.97 4.28
CA ILE A 42 2.71 16.08 5.20
C ILE A 42 3.58 17.31 4.92
N LYS A 43 4.90 17.12 4.87
CA LYS A 43 5.87 18.20 4.66
C LYS A 43 5.65 18.95 3.36
N TYR A 44 5.31 18.23 2.29
CA TYR A 44 5.08 18.82 0.96
C TYR A 44 3.59 19.00 0.63
N ASN A 45 2.69 18.81 1.60
CA ASN A 45 1.28 19.13 1.40
C ASN A 45 1.02 20.64 1.39
N TYR A 46 -0.08 21.00 0.75
CA TYR A 46 -0.66 22.34 0.78
C TYR A 46 -1.47 22.56 2.07
N GLN A 47 -1.72 23.83 2.39
CA GLN A 47 -2.51 24.21 3.57
C GLN A 47 -3.97 23.78 3.42
N LYS A 48 -4.56 23.25 4.51
CA LYS A 48 -5.88 22.61 4.55
C LYS A 48 -6.00 21.38 3.64
N GLY A 49 -4.86 20.78 3.28
CA GLY A 49 -4.80 19.59 2.44
C GLY A 49 -5.15 18.31 3.17
N ARG A 50 -5.08 17.19 2.44
CA ARG A 50 -5.41 15.86 2.96
C ARG A 50 -4.33 14.84 2.65
N VAL A 51 -4.02 13.99 3.62
CA VAL A 51 -3.22 12.77 3.46
C VAL A 51 -4.09 11.59 3.87
N ARG A 52 -4.24 10.59 2.98
CA ARG A 52 -5.03 9.38 3.26
C ARG A 52 -4.19 8.14 3.07
N LEU A 53 -4.07 7.33 4.12
CA LEU A 53 -3.47 6.00 4.06
C LEU A 53 -4.58 4.96 3.86
N ASN A 54 -4.53 4.22 2.74
CA ASN A 54 -5.49 3.17 2.43
C ASN A 54 -4.75 1.88 2.02
N LYS A 55 -5.30 0.73 2.37
CA LYS A 55 -4.87 -0.57 1.85
C LYS A 55 -5.83 -1.07 0.79
N ARG A 56 -5.28 -1.56 -0.32
CA ARG A 56 -6.01 -2.37 -1.31
C ARG A 56 -5.35 -3.73 -1.47
N ARG A 57 -6.15 -4.80 -1.41
CA ARG A 57 -5.67 -6.11 -1.86
C ARG A 57 -5.69 -6.10 -3.38
N ARG A 58 -4.55 -5.86 -4.00
CA ARG A 58 -4.39 -5.98 -5.44
C ARG A 58 -3.59 -7.24 -5.72
N TRP A 59 -4.24 -8.25 -6.30
CA TRP A 59 -3.51 -9.34 -6.92
C TRP A 59 -2.72 -8.78 -8.11
N PRO A 60 -1.44 -9.15 -8.29
CA PRO A 60 -0.77 -8.86 -9.54
C PRO A 60 -1.57 -9.53 -10.65
N ARG A 61 -1.96 -8.78 -11.69
CA ARG A 61 -2.66 -9.33 -12.86
C ARG A 61 -1.84 -10.39 -13.61
N GLN A 62 -0.59 -10.61 -13.19
CA GLN A 62 0.39 -11.52 -13.78
C GLN A 62 0.74 -12.67 -12.82
N CYS A 63 -0.26 -13.30 -12.22
CA CYS A 63 -0.19 -14.72 -11.84
C CYS A 63 -1.39 -15.49 -12.42
N GLN A 64 -1.94 -15.03 -13.55
CA GLN A 64 -2.65 -15.93 -14.45
C GLN A 64 -1.56 -16.76 -15.14
N THR A 65 -1.14 -17.84 -14.49
CA THR A 65 -0.54 -18.95 -15.24
C THR A 65 -1.57 -19.29 -16.31
N ASN A 66 -1.23 -19.08 -17.57
CA ASN A 66 -1.91 -19.80 -18.64
C ASN A 66 -1.94 -21.28 -18.17
N PRO A 67 -3.09 -21.95 -18.04
CA PRO A 67 -3.09 -23.36 -17.67
C PRO A 67 -2.13 -24.06 -18.64
N LEU A 68 -1.19 -24.86 -18.10
CA LEU A 68 -0.33 -25.69 -18.94
C LEU A 68 -1.26 -26.42 -19.92
N PRO A 69 -0.96 -26.41 -21.24
CA PRO A 69 -1.74 -27.22 -22.16
C PRO A 69 -1.77 -28.64 -21.59
N GLY A 70 -2.98 -29.20 -21.47
CA GLY A 70 -3.16 -30.56 -20.98
C GLY A 70 -2.29 -31.54 -21.78
N PRO A 71 -2.03 -32.75 -21.26
CA PRO A 71 -1.20 -33.72 -21.94
C PRO A 71 -1.67 -33.87 -23.40
N ILE A 72 -0.73 -33.68 -24.32
CA ILE A 72 -1.00 -33.76 -25.76
C ILE A 72 -1.44 -35.20 -26.04
N SER A 73 -2.74 -35.43 -26.17
CA SER A 73 -3.27 -36.75 -26.53
C SER A 73 -2.91 -37.00 -27.99
N GLY A 74 -1.87 -37.82 -28.23
CA GLY A 74 -1.54 -38.32 -29.57
C GLY A 74 -0.14 -38.03 -30.07
N HIS A 75 0.90 -38.19 -29.23
CA HIS A 75 2.20 -38.59 -29.79
C HIS A 75 2.27 -40.12 -29.85
N PRO A 76 2.75 -40.69 -30.98
CA PRO A 76 2.83 -42.14 -31.18
C PRO A 76 3.79 -42.83 -30.21
#